data_AF-A0A7X6SJY5-F1
#
_entry.id   AF-A0A7X6SJY5-F1
#
_cell.length_a   1.000
_cell.length_b   1.000
_cell.length_c   1.000
_cell.angle_alpha   90.00
_cell.angle_beta   90.00
_cell.angle_gamma   90.00
#
_symmetry.space_group_name_H-M   'P 1'
#
loop_
_entity.id
_entity.type
_entity.pdbx_description
1 polymer ?
#
loop_
_entity_poly.entity_id
_entity_poly.type
_entity_poly.pdbx_seq_one_letter_code
_entity_poly.pdbx_strand_id
1 'polypeptide(L)'
;MFFRHRRRATRSILATTMVVAALASACSDERLQGDGESLIAPTSLPMPEGATGVDVGVALAGVSGARTTWAPTERFRSGIAATDAGANDLVTAAAAYDAVVVAALSAEMARSDASGRIAAGIPAATGVGSACGDFERCRTPALEEKDFDYEGASGPLTLDRMGTPTQADFVTVTVSPSGRTVSGDPIGGQLRVDESLGSPTDQRRGKPADGVLRIGTILPVGSNPDDAIRSARAGVQHAVAEINNPVIGGVLGRPLELIADSSGTGTEAELIAAANALVAAGADVVIGATDERSARIVLPILSAAGVALISPLDPTPEASIGDPDGLYFRTTPTDELSGRVLGQLASYNGVTDAIAITGAPGSQQAFAQRAIDALVELDGTVSAEIPFVAGDDPAAIADMIAAATPKSIIIATDRDTTTALASELAARGFGPAAVPWFAAPWVFTAA
;
A
#
# COMPACT_ATOMS: atom_id res chain seq x y z
N MET A 1 31.11 -38.42 23.68
CA MET A 1 31.23 -39.47 24.71
C MET A 1 29.82 -39.83 25.17
N PHE A 2 29.56 -41.13 25.28
CA PHE A 2 28.27 -41.80 25.36
C PHE A 2 27.37 -41.50 26.60
N PHE A 3 26.08 -41.81 26.41
CA PHE A 3 25.08 -42.29 27.40
C PHE A 3 24.40 -41.23 28.31
N ARG A 4 23.11 -41.33 28.69
CA ARG A 4 22.18 -42.48 28.75
C ARG A 4 20.73 -42.01 28.92
N HIS A 5 19.81 -42.60 28.17
CA HIS A 5 18.39 -42.71 28.50
C HIS A 5 18.17 -43.43 29.84
N ARG A 6 17.14 -43.04 30.61
CA ARG A 6 16.31 -43.98 31.39
C ARG A 6 14.83 -43.59 31.35
N ARG A 7 14.01 -44.54 30.94
CA ARG A 7 12.54 -44.55 30.94
C ARG A 7 11.98 -45.17 32.24
N ARG A 8 10.68 -44.93 32.43
CA ARG A 8 9.63 -45.71 33.14
C ARG A 8 9.52 -45.54 34.66
N ALA A 9 8.33 -45.19 35.14
CA ALA A 9 7.31 -46.21 35.47
C ALA A 9 5.94 -45.59 35.82
N THR A 10 4.91 -46.22 35.27
CA THR A 10 3.47 -46.09 35.50
C THR A 10 3.08 -46.60 36.88
N ARG A 11 2.05 -46.01 37.53
CA ARG A 11 1.23 -46.70 38.53
C ARG A 11 -0.23 -46.25 38.42
N SER A 12 -1.06 -47.20 38.01
CA SER A 12 -2.51 -47.16 37.99
C SER A 12 -3.07 -47.62 39.35
N ILE A 13 -4.15 -47.00 39.83
CA ILE A 13 -5.04 -47.56 40.86
C ILE A 13 -6.48 -47.45 40.34
N LEU A 14 -7.19 -48.56 40.44
CA LEU A 14 -8.56 -48.81 39.99
C LEU A 14 -9.35 -49.32 41.21
N ALA A 15 -10.55 -48.78 41.49
CA ALA A 15 -11.73 -49.48 42.04
C ALA A 15 -12.93 -48.50 42.16
N THR A 16 -14.03 -48.61 41.39
CA THR A 16 -15.34 -49.32 41.63
C THR A 16 -16.12 -48.84 42.88
N THR A 17 -17.44 -48.56 42.95
CA THR A 17 -18.66 -48.60 42.08
C THR A 17 -19.82 -47.89 42.81
N MET A 18 -20.76 -47.20 42.13
CA MET A 18 -22.24 -47.40 42.17
C MET A 18 -23.05 -46.25 41.53
N VAL A 19 -24.20 -46.62 40.98
CA VAL A 19 -25.09 -45.97 40.00
C VAL A 19 -26.30 -45.31 40.67
N VAL A 20 -26.78 -44.15 40.20
CA VAL A 20 -28.22 -43.78 39.99
C VAL A 20 -28.32 -42.70 38.90
N ALA A 21 -29.40 -42.76 38.11
CA ALA A 21 -29.65 -42.11 36.83
C ALA A 21 -30.29 -40.70 36.87
N ALA A 22 -30.19 -40.05 35.70
CA ALA A 22 -31.21 -39.26 34.98
C ALA A 22 -31.17 -37.72 34.99
N LEU A 23 -31.03 -37.21 33.75
CA LEU A 23 -31.69 -36.05 33.12
C LEU A 23 -31.24 -34.62 33.44
N ALA A 24 -30.53 -34.09 32.42
CA ALA A 24 -30.84 -32.87 31.66
C ALA A 24 -30.61 -31.48 32.27
N SER A 25 -30.01 -30.65 31.41
CA SER A 25 -30.14 -29.20 31.30
C SER A 25 -29.22 -28.33 32.19
N ALA A 26 -28.20 -27.79 31.50
CA ALA A 26 -27.73 -26.41 31.55
C ALA A 26 -27.42 -25.76 32.93
N CYS A 27 -26.13 -25.51 33.18
CA CYS A 27 -25.53 -24.16 33.24
C CYS A 27 -24.14 -24.20 33.93
N SER A 28 -23.25 -23.31 33.48
CA SER A 28 -22.09 -22.75 34.22
C SER A 28 -20.86 -23.66 34.37
N ASP A 29 -19.61 -23.20 34.46
CA ASP A 29 -18.86 -21.99 34.08
C ASP A 29 -17.37 -22.37 34.34
N GLU A 30 -16.44 -21.55 33.86
CA GLU A 30 -15.01 -21.45 34.20
C GLU A 30 -13.92 -22.07 33.30
N ARG A 31 -13.23 -21.11 32.66
CA ARG A 31 -11.78 -20.87 32.63
C ARG A 31 -10.88 -21.94 32.01
N LEU A 32 -10.39 -21.61 30.82
CA LEU A 32 -8.96 -21.65 30.53
C LEU A 32 -8.55 -20.37 29.78
N GLN A 33 -7.82 -19.50 30.50
CA GLN A 33 -6.96 -18.48 29.92
C GLN A 33 -5.81 -19.17 29.18
N GLY A 34 -5.56 -18.73 27.96
CA GLY A 34 -4.37 -19.06 27.17
C GLY A 34 -4.14 -17.92 26.20
N ASP A 35 -3.07 -17.17 26.45
CA ASP A 35 -2.64 -16.03 25.65
C ASP A 35 -2.30 -16.48 24.23
N GLY A 36 -3.09 -16.00 23.29
CA GLY A 36 -2.85 -16.11 21.86
C GLY A 36 -3.52 -14.91 21.23
N GLU A 37 -2.73 -13.98 20.71
CA GLU A 37 -3.20 -12.90 19.85
C GLU A 37 -3.96 -13.54 18.68
N SER A 38 -5.28 -13.55 18.80
CA SER A 38 -6.17 -13.88 17.71
C SER A 38 -6.17 -12.68 16.79
N LEU A 39 -5.44 -12.79 15.67
CA LEU A 39 -5.62 -11.93 14.50
C LEU A 39 -7.12 -11.91 14.17
N ILE A 40 -7.78 -10.80 14.48
CA ILE A 40 -9.18 -10.58 14.10
C ILE A 40 -9.14 -10.34 12.59
N ALA A 41 -9.57 -11.35 11.83
CA ALA A 41 -9.81 -11.19 10.40
C ALA A 41 -10.83 -10.05 10.20
N PRO A 42 -10.55 -9.03 9.36
CA PRO A 42 -11.53 -7.99 9.09
C PRO A 42 -12.75 -8.63 8.42
N THR A 43 -13.92 -8.40 8.99
CA THR A 43 -15.20 -8.75 8.36
C THR A 43 -15.43 -7.88 7.13
N SER A 44 -14.93 -8.31 5.98
CA SER A 44 -15.33 -7.79 4.68
C SER A 44 -16.58 -8.52 4.18
N LEU A 45 -17.55 -7.77 3.66
CA LEU A 45 -18.69 -8.33 2.94
C LEU A 45 -18.20 -9.20 1.77
N PRO A 46 -18.81 -10.38 1.52
CA PRO A 46 -18.46 -11.19 0.37
C PRO A 46 -18.75 -10.42 -0.92
N MET A 47 -17.71 -10.17 -1.71
CA MET A 47 -17.86 -9.72 -3.08
C MET A 47 -18.60 -10.80 -3.89
N PRO A 48 -19.46 -10.44 -4.85
CA PRO A 48 -20.18 -11.42 -5.65
C PRO A 48 -19.19 -12.28 -6.44
N GLU A 49 -19.30 -13.60 -6.29
CA GLU A 49 -18.61 -14.57 -7.14
C GLU A 49 -18.89 -14.25 -8.63
N GLY A 50 -17.83 -14.03 -9.41
CA GLY A 50 -17.91 -14.02 -10.87
C GLY A 50 -18.08 -12.67 -11.57
N ALA A 51 -17.72 -11.53 -10.97
CA ALA A 51 -17.52 -10.30 -11.75
C ALA A 51 -16.37 -10.52 -12.75
N THR A 52 -16.70 -10.73 -14.03
CA THR A 52 -15.70 -10.92 -15.09
C THR A 52 -14.87 -9.65 -15.24
N GLY A 53 -13.60 -9.70 -14.83
CA GLY A 53 -12.70 -8.56 -14.83
C GLY A 53 -12.17 -8.20 -16.22
N VAL A 54 -11.12 -7.40 -16.26
CA VAL A 54 -10.45 -6.91 -17.48
C VAL A 54 -9.97 -8.08 -18.35
N ASP A 55 -10.10 -7.95 -19.66
CA ASP A 55 -9.52 -8.88 -20.64
C ASP A 55 -8.04 -8.59 -20.81
N VAL A 56 -7.20 -9.53 -20.40
CA VAL A 56 -5.73 -9.47 -20.48
C VAL A 56 -5.16 -10.51 -21.44
N GLY A 57 -6.04 -11.25 -22.14
CA GLY A 57 -5.65 -12.22 -23.16
C GLY A 57 -5.45 -13.65 -22.64
N VAL A 58 -5.79 -14.62 -23.49
CA VAL A 58 -5.77 -16.06 -23.18
C VAL A 58 -4.38 -16.63 -22.93
N ALA A 59 -3.32 -15.98 -23.42
CA ALA A 59 -1.94 -16.41 -23.19
C ALA A 59 -1.55 -16.36 -21.70
N LEU A 60 -2.22 -15.50 -20.92
CA LEU A 60 -2.00 -15.37 -19.48
C LEU A 60 -2.93 -16.28 -18.66
N ALA A 61 -3.77 -17.12 -19.27
CA ALA A 61 -4.69 -18.00 -18.55
C ALA A 61 -3.97 -18.89 -17.52
N GLY A 62 -4.35 -18.77 -16.25
CA GLY A 62 -3.74 -19.47 -15.11
C GLY A 62 -2.73 -18.62 -14.32
N VAL A 63 -2.27 -17.48 -14.86
CA VAL A 63 -1.42 -16.55 -14.10
C VAL A 63 -2.19 -16.05 -12.89
N SER A 64 -1.54 -16.12 -11.73
CA SER A 64 -2.08 -15.63 -10.46
C SER A 64 -1.23 -14.48 -9.92
N GLY A 65 -1.78 -13.70 -9.00
CA GLY A 65 -1.08 -12.60 -8.36
C GLY A 65 -1.89 -11.99 -7.24
N ALA A 66 -1.39 -10.87 -6.72
CA ALA A 66 -2.07 -10.05 -5.74
C ALA A 66 -2.17 -8.62 -6.28
N ARG A 67 -3.30 -7.96 -6.03
CA ARG A 67 -3.49 -6.54 -6.31
C ARG A 67 -4.10 -5.86 -5.11
N THR A 68 -3.79 -4.59 -4.91
CA THR A 68 -4.48 -3.79 -3.89
C THR A 68 -5.98 -3.81 -4.16
N THR A 69 -6.75 -3.95 -3.09
CA THR A 69 -8.21 -3.95 -3.13
C THR A 69 -8.71 -2.84 -2.23
N TRP A 70 -9.82 -2.25 -2.63
CA TRP A 70 -10.44 -1.20 -1.84
C TRP A 70 -11.89 -1.01 -2.27
N ALA A 71 -12.75 -0.68 -1.30
CA ALA A 71 -14.16 -0.38 -1.55
C ALA A 71 -14.50 1.02 -1.00
N PRO A 72 -14.75 2.02 -1.87
CA PRO A 72 -15.16 3.34 -1.39
C PRO A 72 -16.50 3.24 -0.66
N THR A 73 -16.61 3.99 0.44
CA THR A 73 -17.93 4.26 1.03
C THR A 73 -18.78 5.05 0.03
N GLU A 74 -20.11 4.89 0.10
CA GLU A 74 -21.01 5.66 -0.76
C GLU A 74 -20.91 7.17 -0.49
N ARG A 75 -20.65 7.55 0.77
CA ARG A 75 -20.39 8.94 1.15
C ARG A 75 -19.18 9.49 0.39
N PHE A 76 -18.06 8.77 0.40
CA PHE A 76 -16.84 9.20 -0.27
C PHE A 76 -17.05 9.30 -1.79
N ARG A 77 -17.63 8.26 -2.41
CA ARG A 77 -17.96 8.25 -3.85
C ARG A 77 -18.82 9.43 -4.26
N SER A 78 -19.92 9.66 -3.53
CA SER A 78 -20.81 10.80 -3.79
C SER A 78 -20.12 12.14 -3.57
N GLY A 79 -19.23 12.24 -2.58
CA GLY A 79 -18.42 13.43 -2.29
C GLY A 79 -17.45 13.78 -3.41
N ILE A 80 -16.74 12.78 -3.95
CA ILE A 80 -15.85 12.96 -5.09
C ILE A 80 -16.64 13.35 -6.34
N ALA A 81 -17.74 12.65 -6.65
CA ALA A 81 -18.57 12.96 -7.81
C ALA A 81 -19.21 14.37 -7.73
N ALA A 82 -19.52 14.86 -6.53
CA ALA A 82 -20.00 16.23 -6.31
C ALA A 82 -18.88 17.28 -6.48
N THR A 83 -17.63 16.90 -6.22
CA THR A 83 -16.45 17.77 -6.37
C THR A 83 -16.03 17.87 -7.83
N ASP A 84 -15.90 16.73 -8.50
CA ASP A 84 -15.66 16.63 -9.94
C ASP A 84 -16.35 15.36 -10.48
N ALA A 85 -17.41 15.51 -11.26
CA ALA A 85 -18.13 14.38 -11.85
C ALA A 85 -17.31 13.57 -12.86
N GLY A 86 -16.16 14.10 -13.31
CA GLY A 86 -15.21 13.41 -14.17
C GLY A 86 -14.11 12.66 -13.41
N ALA A 87 -14.05 12.75 -12.07
CA ALA A 87 -13.09 12.02 -11.24
C ALA A 87 -13.58 10.58 -10.98
N ASN A 88 -13.21 9.65 -11.86
CA ASN A 88 -13.69 8.27 -11.79
C ASN A 88 -12.68 7.31 -11.14
N ASP A 89 -11.42 7.72 -11.04
CA ASP A 89 -10.39 6.98 -10.34
C ASP A 89 -10.44 7.27 -8.83
N LEU A 90 -11.39 6.61 -8.17
CA LEU A 90 -11.65 6.81 -6.76
C LEU A 90 -10.48 6.38 -5.85
N VAL A 91 -9.57 5.52 -6.33
CA VAL A 91 -8.39 5.09 -5.55
C VAL A 91 -7.43 6.25 -5.38
N THR A 92 -7.12 6.94 -6.47
CA THR A 92 -6.20 8.08 -6.47
C THR A 92 -6.81 9.31 -5.81
N ALA A 93 -8.13 9.49 -5.92
CA ALA A 93 -8.87 10.45 -5.11
C ALA A 93 -8.73 10.17 -3.60
N ALA A 94 -8.89 8.91 -3.19
CA ALA A 94 -8.82 8.52 -1.78
C ALA A 94 -7.42 8.75 -1.20
N ALA A 95 -6.36 8.32 -1.89
CA ALA A 95 -4.99 8.53 -1.43
C ALA A 95 -4.65 10.03 -1.28
N ALA A 96 -5.12 10.88 -2.20
CA ALA A 96 -4.91 12.32 -2.13
C ALA A 96 -5.76 13.02 -1.05
N TYR A 97 -6.98 12.53 -0.80
CA TYR A 97 -7.81 12.95 0.32
C TYR A 97 -7.12 12.63 1.65
N ASP A 98 -6.62 11.41 1.81
CA ASP A 98 -5.94 10.95 3.03
C ASP A 98 -4.69 11.79 3.34
N ALA A 99 -3.94 12.17 2.31
CA ALA A 99 -2.76 13.00 2.45
C ALA A 99 -3.09 14.37 3.07
N VAL A 100 -4.25 14.96 2.73
CA VAL A 100 -4.74 16.20 3.35
C VAL A 100 -5.20 15.95 4.80
N VAL A 101 -5.93 14.86 5.05
CA VAL A 101 -6.46 14.55 6.38
C VAL A 101 -5.33 14.29 7.38
N VAL A 102 -4.32 13.51 7.01
CA VAL A 102 -3.17 13.25 7.88
C VAL A 102 -2.38 14.52 8.19
N ALA A 103 -2.18 15.41 7.20
CA ALA A 103 -1.56 16.72 7.44
C ALA A 103 -2.38 17.58 8.42
N ALA A 104 -3.70 17.59 8.26
CA ALA A 104 -4.61 18.35 9.13
C ALA A 104 -4.66 17.80 10.57
N LEU A 105 -4.73 16.48 10.74
CA LEU A 105 -4.69 15.83 12.05
C LEU A 105 -3.36 16.10 12.75
N SER A 106 -2.25 16.02 12.00
CA SER A 106 -0.91 16.32 12.52
C SER A 106 -0.79 17.76 13.03
N ALA A 107 -1.40 18.73 12.33
CA ALA A 107 -1.47 20.11 12.79
C ALA A 107 -2.28 20.27 14.09
N GLU A 108 -3.41 19.56 14.21
CA GLU A 108 -4.24 19.55 15.43
C GLU A 108 -3.51 18.91 16.62
N MET A 109 -2.83 17.78 16.41
CA MET A 109 -1.99 17.14 17.42
C MET A 109 -0.85 18.07 17.87
N ALA A 110 -0.20 18.74 16.91
CA ALA A 110 0.91 19.64 17.18
C ALA A 110 0.47 20.97 17.84
N ARG A 111 -0.83 21.31 17.80
CA ARG A 111 -1.34 22.64 18.17
C ARG A 111 -0.63 23.74 17.40
N SER A 112 -0.29 23.46 16.14
CA SER A 112 0.64 24.28 15.37
C SER A 112 0.56 23.96 13.89
N ASP A 113 0.65 24.99 13.07
CA ASP A 113 0.86 24.90 11.64
C ASP A 113 2.37 24.93 11.27
N ALA A 114 3.29 24.92 12.24
CA ALA A 114 4.72 24.90 11.94
C ALA A 114 5.09 23.61 11.18
N SER A 115 5.69 23.76 10.00
CA SER A 115 5.89 22.67 9.03
C SER A 115 6.64 21.46 9.61
N GLY A 116 7.74 21.69 10.35
CA GLY A 116 8.49 20.61 11.00
C GLY A 116 7.70 19.88 12.10
N ARG A 117 6.76 20.56 12.78
CA ARG A 117 5.89 19.92 13.78
C ARG A 117 4.78 19.12 13.15
N ILE A 118 4.22 19.61 12.04
CA ILE A 118 3.27 18.83 11.23
C ILE A 118 3.95 17.57 10.72
N ALA A 119 5.12 17.71 10.10
CA ALA A 119 5.88 16.59 9.54
C ALA A 119 6.18 15.50 10.57
N ALA A 120 6.64 15.88 11.76
CA ALA A 120 6.89 14.92 12.85
C ALA A 120 5.61 14.25 13.38
N GLY A 121 4.44 14.85 13.17
CA GLY A 121 3.15 14.30 13.57
C GLY A 121 2.54 13.32 12.56
N ILE A 122 2.97 13.36 11.29
CA ILE A 122 2.36 12.58 10.20
C ILE A 122 2.33 11.07 10.52
N PRO A 123 3.44 10.41 10.90
CA PRO A 123 3.38 9.00 11.24
C PRO A 123 2.51 8.73 12.47
N ALA A 124 2.56 9.62 13.48
CA ALA A 124 1.87 9.47 14.75
C ALA A 124 0.34 9.64 14.66
N ALA A 125 -0.18 10.20 13.56
CA ALA A 125 -1.61 10.25 13.30
C ALA A 125 -2.20 8.89 12.87
N THR A 126 -1.35 7.86 12.76
CA THR A 126 -1.69 6.53 12.25
C THR A 126 -1.08 5.43 13.13
N GLY A 127 -1.70 4.26 13.18
CA GLY A 127 -1.12 3.02 13.71
C GLY A 127 -1.20 2.76 15.21
N VAL A 128 -1.75 3.68 16.03
CA VAL A 128 -1.85 3.48 17.49
C VAL A 128 -3.22 3.89 18.04
N GLY A 129 -3.78 3.17 19.00
CA GLY A 129 -5.02 3.57 19.66
C GLY A 129 -6.30 3.14 18.93
N SER A 130 -7.38 3.92 19.08
CA SER A 130 -8.68 3.55 18.53
C SER A 130 -8.86 4.05 17.08
N ALA A 131 -9.32 3.16 16.21
CA ALA A 131 -9.57 3.47 14.80
C ALA A 131 -10.63 4.57 14.62
N CYS A 132 -10.38 5.49 13.70
CA CYS A 132 -11.29 6.53 13.26
C CYS A 132 -11.13 6.75 11.75
N GLY A 133 -12.24 6.91 11.03
CA GLY A 133 -12.25 6.84 9.55
C GLY A 133 -12.33 8.18 8.81
N ASP A 134 -12.36 9.30 9.52
CA ASP A 134 -12.47 10.64 8.94
C ASP A 134 -11.89 11.71 9.87
N PHE A 135 -11.62 12.91 9.33
CA PHE A 135 -11.04 14.01 10.10
C PHE A 135 -11.89 14.37 11.33
N GLU A 136 -13.21 14.42 11.21
CA GLU A 136 -14.11 14.83 12.29
C GLU A 136 -14.01 13.87 13.49
N ARG A 137 -14.02 12.55 13.22
CA ARG A 137 -13.90 11.50 14.25
C ARG A 137 -12.52 11.45 14.86
N CYS A 138 -11.46 11.61 14.07
CA CYS A 138 -10.08 11.58 14.56
C CYS A 138 -9.67 12.87 15.28
N ARG A 139 -10.33 13.99 14.99
CA ARG A 139 -9.98 15.27 15.59
C ARG A 139 -10.14 15.25 17.11
N THR A 140 -11.23 14.71 17.64
CA THR A 140 -11.46 14.73 19.10
C THR A 140 -10.31 14.07 19.89
N PRO A 141 -9.91 12.81 19.61
CA PRO A 141 -8.77 12.22 20.32
C PRO A 141 -7.45 12.96 20.03
N ALA A 142 -7.24 13.48 18.81
CA ALA A 142 -6.08 14.33 18.50
C ALA A 142 -6.02 15.58 19.38
N LEU A 143 -7.17 16.22 19.64
CA LEU A 143 -7.28 17.39 20.50
C LEU A 143 -7.07 17.04 21.99
N GLU A 144 -7.45 15.83 22.40
CA GLU A 144 -7.40 15.34 23.78
C GLU A 144 -6.06 14.65 24.14
N GLU A 145 -5.08 14.66 23.23
CA GLU A 145 -3.78 13.98 23.41
C GLU A 145 -3.96 12.48 23.69
N LYS A 146 -4.96 11.85 23.06
CA LYS A 146 -5.20 10.41 23.12
C LYS A 146 -4.70 9.74 21.85
N ASP A 147 -4.22 8.51 21.98
CA ASP A 147 -3.84 7.67 20.84
C ASP A 147 -5.08 7.37 19.96
N PHE A 148 -4.94 7.56 18.65
CA PHE A 148 -5.94 7.24 17.64
C PHE A 148 -5.27 6.76 16.36
N ASP A 149 -5.97 5.90 15.63
CA ASP A 149 -5.49 5.34 14.38
C ASP A 149 -6.38 5.84 13.25
N TYR A 150 -5.87 6.76 12.44
CA TYR A 150 -6.59 7.17 11.24
C TYR A 150 -6.57 6.05 10.19
N GLU A 151 -7.74 5.45 9.98
CA GLU A 151 -7.98 4.55 8.86
C GLU A 151 -8.45 5.39 7.67
N GLY A 152 -7.60 5.44 6.64
CA GLY A 152 -7.79 6.29 5.48
C GLY A 152 -9.01 5.94 4.64
N ALA A 153 -9.50 6.93 3.89
CA ALA A 153 -10.44 6.69 2.81
C ALA A 153 -9.87 5.73 1.76
N SER A 154 -8.54 5.60 1.63
CA SER A 154 -7.85 4.64 0.74
C SER A 154 -7.63 3.24 1.34
N GLY A 155 -8.01 3.02 2.61
CA GLY A 155 -7.79 1.78 3.35
C GLY A 155 -6.87 1.97 4.56
N PRO A 156 -6.33 0.88 5.13
CA PRO A 156 -5.37 0.95 6.23
C PRO A 156 -4.18 1.85 5.86
N LEU A 157 -3.85 2.81 6.74
CA LEU A 157 -2.84 3.83 6.48
C LEU A 157 -1.79 3.91 7.60
N THR A 158 -1.46 2.80 8.25
CA THR A 158 -0.38 2.80 9.24
C THR A 158 0.95 3.15 8.58
N LEU A 159 1.47 4.34 8.86
CA LEU A 159 2.74 4.81 8.36
C LEU A 159 3.87 4.38 9.30
N ASP A 160 4.98 3.90 8.74
CA ASP A 160 6.21 3.78 9.49
C ASP A 160 6.83 5.16 9.77
N ARG A 161 7.96 5.15 10.48
CA ARG A 161 8.71 6.36 10.79
C ARG A 161 9.32 7.08 9.58
N MET A 162 9.35 6.43 8.42
CA MET A 162 9.73 7.03 7.13
C MET A 162 8.52 7.65 6.43
N GLY A 163 7.32 7.55 6.99
CA GLY A 163 6.12 8.06 6.34
C GLY A 163 5.57 7.16 5.26
N THR A 164 5.86 5.86 5.31
CA THR A 164 5.45 4.88 4.30
C THR A 164 4.37 3.94 4.84
N PRO A 165 3.27 3.70 4.08
CA PRO A 165 2.27 2.72 4.45
C PRO A 165 2.88 1.34 4.61
N THR A 166 2.70 0.77 5.79
CA THR A 166 3.19 -0.56 6.17
C THR A 166 2.15 -1.63 5.91
N GLN A 167 0.90 -1.23 5.64
CA GLN A 167 -0.22 -2.14 5.45
C GLN A 167 -1.04 -1.69 4.26
N ALA A 168 -1.66 -2.64 3.58
CA ALA A 168 -2.70 -2.39 2.60
C ALA A 168 -3.57 -3.65 2.45
N ASP A 169 -4.78 -3.44 1.97
CA ASP A 169 -5.69 -4.53 1.64
C ASP A 169 -5.39 -5.03 0.21
N PHE A 170 -5.33 -6.35 0.05
CA PHE A 170 -5.11 -6.99 -1.24
C PHE A 170 -6.21 -8.02 -1.52
N VAL A 171 -6.39 -8.36 -2.80
CA VAL A 171 -7.10 -9.55 -3.23
C VAL A 171 -6.20 -10.39 -4.11
N THR A 172 -6.40 -11.70 -4.05
CA THR A 172 -5.87 -12.58 -5.08
C THR A 172 -6.53 -12.27 -6.41
N VAL A 173 -5.77 -12.39 -7.49
CA VAL A 173 -6.26 -12.27 -8.86
C VAL A 173 -5.71 -13.42 -9.69
N THR A 174 -6.58 -14.02 -10.50
CA THR A 174 -6.19 -15.06 -11.46
C THR A 174 -6.77 -14.75 -12.82
N VAL A 175 -6.08 -15.11 -13.89
CA VAL A 175 -6.60 -15.02 -15.25
C VAL A 175 -7.34 -16.31 -15.61
N SER A 176 -8.63 -16.18 -15.93
CA SER A 176 -9.48 -17.29 -16.36
C SER A 176 -9.07 -17.85 -17.73
N PRO A 177 -9.55 -19.05 -18.12
CA PRO A 177 -9.29 -19.62 -19.45
C PRO A 177 -9.73 -18.75 -20.64
N SER A 178 -10.66 -17.80 -20.42
CA SER A 178 -11.08 -16.85 -21.45
C SER A 178 -10.18 -15.61 -21.53
N GLY A 179 -9.10 -15.54 -20.76
CA GLY A 179 -8.17 -14.40 -20.73
C GLY A 179 -8.65 -13.25 -19.84
N ARG A 180 -9.75 -13.42 -19.09
CA ARG A 180 -10.29 -12.38 -18.21
C ARG A 180 -9.82 -12.54 -16.78
N THR A 181 -9.52 -11.44 -16.11
CA THR A 181 -9.18 -11.43 -14.69
C THR A 181 -10.36 -11.81 -13.81
N VAL A 182 -10.09 -12.52 -12.72
CA VAL A 182 -11.05 -12.94 -11.70
C VAL A 182 -10.44 -12.59 -10.35
N SER A 183 -11.15 -11.80 -9.55
CA SER A 183 -10.75 -11.55 -8.16
C SER A 183 -11.16 -12.73 -7.28
N GLY A 184 -10.25 -13.18 -6.44
CA GLY A 184 -10.49 -14.20 -5.44
C GLY A 184 -10.57 -13.60 -4.04
N ASP A 185 -10.08 -14.38 -3.06
CA ASP A 185 -10.19 -14.04 -1.65
C ASP A 185 -9.36 -12.80 -1.27
N PRO A 186 -9.85 -12.00 -0.30
CA PRO A 186 -9.05 -10.97 0.35
C PRO A 186 -7.84 -11.58 1.04
N ILE A 187 -6.70 -10.91 0.91
CA ILE A 187 -5.46 -11.24 1.60
C ILE A 187 -4.91 -9.95 2.22
N GLY A 188 -4.50 -10.01 3.48
CA GLY A 188 -3.87 -8.87 4.14
C GLY A 188 -2.41 -8.76 3.73
N GLY A 189 -1.95 -7.54 3.43
CA GLY A 189 -0.53 -7.24 3.24
C GLY A 189 -0.01 -6.42 4.40
N GLN A 190 0.99 -6.94 5.13
CA GLN A 190 1.70 -6.18 6.16
C GLN A 190 3.20 -6.31 5.93
N LEU A 191 3.90 -5.17 5.87
CA LEU A 191 5.34 -5.10 6.03
C LEU A 191 5.69 -5.24 7.51
N ARG A 192 6.76 -5.98 7.80
CA ARG A 192 7.40 -5.83 9.11
C ARG A 192 8.05 -4.46 9.13
N VAL A 193 7.68 -3.63 10.10
CA VAL A 193 8.29 -2.32 10.32
C VAL A 193 9.75 -2.55 10.71
N ASP A 194 10.68 -2.02 9.93
CA ASP A 194 12.06 -1.92 10.37
C ASP A 194 12.20 -0.66 11.23
N GLU A 195 12.15 -0.85 12.55
CA GLU A 195 12.41 0.16 13.57
C GLU A 195 13.82 0.78 13.47
N SER A 196 14.67 0.37 12.51
CA SER A 196 16.05 0.86 12.31
C SER A 196 16.24 1.76 11.07
N LEU A 197 15.24 1.96 10.21
CA LEU A 197 15.34 2.84 9.03
C LEU A 197 14.60 4.19 9.20
N GLY A 198 15.35 5.28 9.44
CA GLY A 198 14.81 6.64 9.44
C GLY A 198 15.44 7.67 10.37
N SER A 199 15.48 8.91 9.89
CA SER A 199 15.86 10.10 10.65
C SER A 199 14.58 10.79 11.13
N PRO A 200 14.36 10.93 12.44
CA PRO A 200 13.25 11.72 12.95
C PRO A 200 13.31 13.14 12.40
N THR A 201 12.20 13.65 11.87
CA THR A 201 12.11 15.02 11.37
C THR A 201 12.50 16.03 12.46
N ASP A 202 13.36 17.00 12.13
CA ASP A 202 13.63 18.11 13.06
C ASP A 202 12.40 19.03 13.14
N GLN A 203 11.68 18.96 14.25
CA GLN A 203 10.50 19.77 14.53
C GLN A 203 10.73 21.29 14.48
N ARG A 204 11.99 21.73 14.55
CA ARG A 204 12.37 23.16 14.46
C ARG A 204 12.54 23.63 13.01
N ARG A 205 12.46 22.72 12.04
CA ARG A 205 12.59 23.05 10.63
C ARG A 205 11.32 23.70 10.10
N GLY A 206 11.48 24.55 9.10
CA GLY A 206 10.38 25.21 8.42
C GLY A 206 10.05 26.57 9.00
N LYS A 207 9.00 27.19 8.45
CA LYS A 207 8.56 28.49 8.93
C LYS A 207 7.90 28.35 10.32
N PRO A 208 7.95 29.41 11.16
CA PRO A 208 7.17 29.47 12.39
C PRO A 208 5.66 29.41 12.10
N ALA A 209 4.91 28.94 13.09
CA ALA A 209 3.46 28.93 13.09
C ALA A 209 2.85 30.32 12.88
N ASP A 210 1.88 30.44 11.97
CA ASP A 210 1.08 31.65 11.75
C ASP A 210 -0.42 31.43 12.01
N GLY A 211 -0.78 30.22 12.44
CA GLY A 211 -2.11 29.80 12.80
C GLY A 211 -3.00 29.44 11.61
N VAL A 212 -2.45 29.28 10.40
CA VAL A 212 -3.20 28.83 9.22
C VAL A 212 -2.46 27.70 8.55
N LEU A 213 -3.07 26.51 8.54
CA LEU A 213 -2.58 25.41 7.74
C LEU A 213 -2.75 25.73 6.25
N ARG A 214 -1.63 25.91 5.54
CA ARG A 214 -1.56 26.08 4.09
C ARG A 214 -1.09 24.80 3.42
N ILE A 215 -1.93 24.27 2.53
CA ILE A 215 -1.60 23.09 1.74
C ILE A 215 -1.37 23.53 0.29
N GLY A 216 -0.22 23.18 -0.27
CA GLY A 216 0.06 23.27 -1.70
C GLY A 216 -0.16 21.95 -2.42
N THR A 217 -0.27 21.97 -3.74
CA THR A 217 -0.26 20.75 -4.55
C THR A 217 0.72 20.83 -5.71
N ILE A 218 1.32 19.69 -6.03
CA ILE A 218 2.10 19.45 -7.25
C ILE A 218 1.52 18.20 -7.90
N LEU A 219 0.45 18.37 -8.67
CA LEU A 219 -0.30 17.28 -9.33
C LEU A 219 -0.39 17.52 -10.85
N PRO A 220 0.71 17.44 -11.61
CA PRO A 220 0.76 17.94 -12.98
C PRO A 220 -0.26 17.27 -13.91
N VAL A 221 -0.91 18.07 -14.76
CA VAL A 221 -1.90 17.57 -15.72
C VAL A 221 -1.24 17.30 -17.07
N GLY A 222 -1.22 16.03 -17.49
CA GLY A 222 -0.74 15.64 -18.82
C GLY A 222 -1.60 16.19 -19.97
N SER A 223 -1.16 15.94 -21.21
CA SER A 223 -1.90 16.29 -22.43
C SER A 223 -3.09 15.37 -22.73
N ASN A 224 -3.19 14.25 -22.01
CA ASN A 224 -4.37 13.40 -21.94
C ASN A 224 -5.00 13.60 -20.55
N PRO A 225 -6.34 13.60 -20.40
CA PRO A 225 -6.93 13.69 -19.07
C PRO A 225 -6.62 12.38 -18.32
N ASP A 226 -5.51 12.36 -17.59
CA ASP A 226 -5.21 11.28 -16.66
C ASP A 226 -6.31 11.30 -15.59
N ASP A 227 -7.23 10.34 -15.68
CA ASP A 227 -8.33 10.15 -14.72
C ASP A 227 -7.78 10.10 -13.28
N ALA A 228 -6.59 9.52 -13.10
CA ALA A 228 -5.85 9.50 -11.85
C ALA A 228 -5.52 10.90 -11.29
N ILE A 229 -4.92 11.78 -12.10
CA ILE A 229 -4.54 13.13 -11.63
C ILE A 229 -5.78 13.99 -11.37
N ARG A 230 -6.78 13.92 -12.27
CA ARG A 230 -8.06 14.60 -12.06
C ARG A 230 -8.68 14.15 -10.74
N SER A 231 -8.70 12.84 -10.49
CA SER A 231 -9.32 12.27 -9.30
C SER A 231 -8.52 12.60 -8.04
N ALA A 232 -7.19 12.56 -8.07
CA ALA A 232 -6.34 13.02 -6.97
C ALA A 232 -6.60 14.50 -6.61
N ARG A 233 -6.73 15.38 -7.62
CA ARG A 233 -7.09 16.79 -7.40
C ARG A 233 -8.49 16.93 -6.77
N ALA A 234 -9.45 16.14 -7.22
CA ALA A 234 -10.79 16.10 -6.61
C ALA A 234 -10.75 15.60 -5.16
N GLY A 235 -9.90 14.61 -4.86
CA GLY A 235 -9.64 14.12 -3.49
C GLY A 235 -9.16 15.22 -2.55
N VAL A 236 -8.12 15.97 -2.96
CA VAL A 236 -7.61 17.12 -2.19
C VAL A 236 -8.71 18.16 -1.97
N GLN A 237 -9.42 18.54 -3.04
CA GLN A 237 -10.49 19.54 -2.97
C GLN A 237 -11.63 19.09 -2.04
N HIS A 238 -12.00 17.81 -2.11
CA HIS A 238 -13.03 17.24 -1.26
C HIS A 238 -12.63 17.27 0.22
N ALA A 239 -11.39 16.88 0.54
CA ALA A 239 -10.87 16.93 1.91
C ALA A 239 -10.89 18.36 2.48
N VAL A 240 -10.41 19.34 1.70
CA VAL A 240 -10.41 20.75 2.11
C VAL A 240 -11.83 21.25 2.33
N ALA A 241 -12.76 20.93 1.43
CA ALA A 241 -14.17 21.34 1.55
C ALA A 241 -14.83 20.72 2.79
N GLU A 242 -14.54 19.45 3.08
CA GLU A 242 -15.05 18.77 4.26
C GLU A 242 -14.48 19.38 5.54
N ILE A 243 -13.15 19.52 5.66
CA ILE A 243 -12.49 20.10 6.84
C ILE A 243 -12.95 21.54 7.10
N ASN A 244 -13.14 22.34 6.06
CA ASN A 244 -13.57 23.73 6.18
C ASN A 244 -15.09 23.91 6.37
N ASN A 245 -15.86 22.82 6.38
CA ASN A 245 -17.31 22.94 6.54
C ASN A 245 -17.65 23.63 7.89
N PRO A 246 -18.79 24.34 8.01
CA PRO A 246 -19.10 25.12 9.21
C PRO A 246 -19.26 24.32 10.52
N VAL A 247 -19.47 23.00 10.45
CA VAL A 247 -19.56 22.12 11.63
C VAL A 247 -18.17 21.81 12.17
N ILE A 248 -17.21 21.55 11.28
CA ILE A 248 -15.82 21.28 11.65
C ILE A 248 -15.06 22.59 11.92
N GLY A 249 -15.23 23.60 11.07
CA GLY A 249 -14.64 24.94 11.26
C GLY A 249 -13.15 25.02 10.94
N GLY A 250 -12.62 24.08 10.16
CA GLY A 250 -11.22 24.05 9.73
C GLY A 250 -10.27 23.49 10.79
N VAL A 251 -8.99 23.87 10.67
CA VAL A 251 -7.86 23.37 11.45
C VAL A 251 -7.33 24.50 12.34
N LEU A 252 -7.04 24.20 13.62
CA LEU A 252 -6.60 25.22 14.60
C LEU A 252 -7.62 26.37 14.76
N GLY A 253 -8.91 26.08 14.52
CA GLY A 253 -10.00 27.04 14.59
C GLY A 253 -10.09 28.02 13.42
N ARG A 254 -9.36 27.77 12.32
CA ARG A 254 -9.40 28.60 11.11
C ARG A 254 -9.56 27.73 9.85
N PRO A 255 -10.18 28.25 8.78
CA PRO A 255 -10.22 27.53 7.51
C PRO A 255 -8.81 27.23 7.00
N LEU A 256 -8.60 25.98 6.58
CA LEU A 256 -7.44 25.51 5.83
C LEU A 256 -7.39 26.23 4.47
N GLU A 257 -6.21 26.72 4.10
CA GLU A 257 -5.98 27.40 2.83
C GLU A 257 -5.32 26.46 1.81
N LEU A 258 -6.00 26.21 0.69
CA LEU A 258 -5.45 25.47 -0.45
C LEU A 258 -4.79 26.45 -1.43
N ILE A 259 -3.47 26.33 -1.62
CA ILE A 259 -2.71 27.12 -2.58
C ILE A 259 -2.93 26.54 -3.98
N ALA A 260 -3.14 27.42 -4.97
CA ALA A 260 -3.37 27.01 -6.34
C ALA A 260 -2.17 26.25 -6.92
N ASP A 261 -2.46 25.14 -7.59
CA ASP A 261 -1.46 24.32 -8.26
C ASP A 261 -0.95 25.02 -9.53
N SER A 262 0.37 25.13 -9.65
CA SER A 262 1.05 25.73 -10.81
C SER A 262 2.01 24.76 -11.51
N SER A 263 1.89 23.45 -11.24
CA SER A 263 2.81 22.41 -11.74
C SER A 263 2.64 22.07 -13.22
N GLY A 264 1.62 22.64 -13.89
CA GLY A 264 1.46 22.60 -15.34
C GLY A 264 1.44 21.17 -15.88
N THR A 265 2.27 20.92 -16.89
CA THR A 265 2.41 19.59 -17.53
C THR A 265 3.49 18.70 -16.90
N GLY A 266 4.14 19.17 -15.82
CA GLY A 266 5.11 18.39 -15.07
C GLY A 266 6.49 18.33 -15.73
N THR A 267 6.78 19.26 -16.64
CA THR A 267 8.16 19.47 -17.10
C THR A 267 9.03 19.86 -15.91
N GLU A 268 10.33 19.55 -15.96
CA GLU A 268 11.25 19.87 -14.87
C GLU A 268 11.23 21.36 -14.50
N ALA A 269 11.17 22.24 -15.48
CA ALA A 269 11.08 23.69 -15.25
C ALA A 269 9.79 24.10 -14.55
N GLU A 270 8.64 23.51 -14.92
CA GLU A 270 7.35 23.77 -14.26
C GLU A 270 7.34 23.24 -12.82
N LEU A 271 7.88 22.05 -12.58
CA LEU A 271 7.97 21.45 -11.24
C LEU A 271 8.84 22.31 -10.31
N ILE A 272 10.01 22.76 -10.78
CA ILE A 272 10.90 23.65 -10.02
C ILE A 272 10.19 24.98 -9.74
N ALA A 273 9.53 25.57 -10.73
CA ALA A 273 8.81 26.83 -10.57
C ALA A 273 7.65 26.69 -9.56
N ALA A 274 6.87 25.61 -9.65
CA ALA A 274 5.77 25.33 -8.75
C ALA A 274 6.24 25.13 -7.30
N ALA A 275 7.30 24.34 -7.08
CA ALA A 275 7.87 24.14 -5.74
C ALA A 275 8.33 25.48 -5.12
N ASN A 276 9.04 26.32 -5.87
CA ASN A 276 9.45 27.65 -5.41
C ASN A 276 8.25 28.57 -5.13
N ALA A 277 7.21 28.53 -5.96
CA ALA A 277 6.00 29.31 -5.76
C ALA A 277 5.25 28.89 -4.49
N LEU A 278 5.18 27.58 -4.18
CA LEU A 278 4.56 27.06 -2.96
C LEU A 278 5.34 27.49 -1.71
N VAL A 279 6.68 27.42 -1.74
CA VAL A 279 7.53 27.95 -0.67
C VAL A 279 7.30 29.44 -0.46
N ALA A 280 7.27 30.22 -1.54
CA ALA A 280 7.05 31.67 -1.47
C ALA A 280 5.63 32.04 -0.97
N ALA A 281 4.63 31.21 -1.28
CA ALA A 281 3.27 31.34 -0.79
C ALA A 281 3.10 30.87 0.68
N GLY A 282 4.16 30.33 1.28
CA GLY A 282 4.16 29.89 2.67
C GLY A 282 3.39 28.60 2.89
N ALA A 283 3.47 27.64 1.96
CA ALA A 283 2.95 26.28 2.16
C ALA A 283 3.56 25.64 3.41
N ASP A 284 2.74 24.95 4.19
CA ASP A 284 3.17 24.15 5.34
C ASP A 284 3.44 22.70 4.95
N VAL A 285 2.60 22.19 4.05
CA VAL A 285 2.67 20.85 3.47
C VAL A 285 2.34 20.95 1.99
N VAL A 286 2.98 20.11 1.18
CA VAL A 286 2.66 19.92 -0.23
C VAL A 286 2.16 18.50 -0.46
N ILE A 287 1.01 18.37 -1.13
CA ILE A 287 0.49 17.09 -1.60
C ILE A 287 0.98 16.86 -3.03
N GLY A 288 1.67 15.75 -3.23
CA GLY A 288 2.47 15.45 -4.42
C GLY A 288 3.85 14.93 -4.02
N ALA A 289 4.80 14.78 -4.92
CA ALA A 289 4.58 14.69 -6.34
C ALA A 289 3.92 13.34 -6.69
N THR A 290 3.67 13.08 -7.96
CA THR A 290 2.87 11.94 -8.43
C THR A 290 3.71 10.72 -8.82
N ASP A 291 5.03 10.89 -8.90
CA ASP A 291 6.00 9.89 -9.34
C ASP A 291 7.40 10.22 -8.80
N GLU A 292 8.29 9.22 -8.80
CA GLU A 292 9.66 9.33 -8.31
C GLU A 292 10.44 10.50 -8.94
N ARG A 293 10.34 10.68 -10.26
CA ARG A 293 11.10 11.73 -10.97
C ARG A 293 10.66 13.10 -10.46
N SER A 294 9.36 13.32 -10.41
CA SER A 294 8.78 14.57 -9.94
C SER A 294 9.12 14.81 -8.47
N ALA A 295 9.07 13.77 -7.63
CA ALA A 295 9.43 13.84 -6.21
C ALA A 295 10.90 14.25 -6.01
N ARG A 296 11.83 13.60 -6.73
CA ARG A 296 13.27 13.92 -6.67
C ARG A 296 13.60 15.35 -7.10
N ILE A 297 12.81 15.92 -8.02
CA ILE A 297 13.00 17.30 -8.48
C ILE A 297 12.56 18.30 -7.40
N VAL A 298 11.40 18.08 -6.77
CA VAL A 298 10.78 19.07 -5.88
C VAL A 298 11.19 18.93 -4.42
N LEU A 299 11.48 17.71 -3.95
CA LEU A 299 11.81 17.44 -2.56
C LEU A 299 13.01 18.26 -2.06
N PRO A 300 14.13 18.43 -2.80
CA PRO A 300 15.24 19.27 -2.34
C PRO A 300 14.86 20.75 -2.12
N ILE A 301 13.93 21.28 -2.92
CA ILE A 301 13.46 22.67 -2.81
C ILE A 301 12.57 22.82 -1.57
N LEU A 302 11.61 21.90 -1.40
CA LEU A 302 10.65 21.93 -0.30
C LEU A 302 11.33 21.64 1.05
N SER A 303 12.18 20.62 1.10
CA SER A 303 12.91 20.23 2.31
C SER A 303 13.84 21.35 2.80
N ALA A 304 14.53 22.06 1.90
CA ALA A 304 15.34 23.23 2.25
C ALA A 304 14.53 24.35 2.92
N ALA A 305 13.24 24.46 2.59
CA ALA A 305 12.30 25.37 3.24
C ALA A 305 11.57 24.75 4.44
N GLY A 306 11.83 23.47 4.76
CA GLY A 306 11.18 22.71 5.83
C GLY A 306 9.75 22.29 5.56
N VAL A 307 9.32 22.33 4.30
CA VAL A 307 7.97 21.96 3.86
C VAL A 307 7.92 20.46 3.60
N ALA A 308 6.98 19.75 4.24
CA ALA A 308 6.79 18.34 4.02
C ALA A 308 6.14 18.06 2.65
N LEU A 309 6.48 16.94 2.05
CA LEU A 309 5.94 16.45 0.80
C LEU A 309 5.22 15.12 1.07
N ILE A 310 3.91 15.05 0.85
CA ILE A 310 3.12 13.81 1.01
C ILE A 310 2.67 13.37 -0.38
N SER A 311 3.27 12.30 -0.92
CA SER A 311 2.92 11.76 -2.22
C SER A 311 1.68 10.87 -2.15
N PRO A 312 0.64 11.17 -2.94
CA PRO A 312 -0.56 10.34 -2.96
C PRO A 312 -0.56 9.27 -4.04
N LEU A 313 0.45 9.20 -4.93
CA LEU A 313 0.44 8.31 -6.10
C LEU A 313 1.73 7.55 -6.35
N ASP A 314 2.83 7.89 -5.69
CA ASP A 314 4.15 7.32 -5.97
C ASP A 314 4.36 5.99 -5.22
N PRO A 315 4.36 4.83 -5.90
CA PRO A 315 4.57 3.54 -5.26
C PRO A 315 6.06 3.18 -5.16
N THR A 316 6.97 4.08 -5.56
CA THR A 316 8.37 3.69 -5.72
C THR A 316 9.05 3.28 -4.41
N PRO A 317 10.08 2.43 -4.50
CA PRO A 317 10.82 1.95 -3.34
C PRO A 317 11.36 3.09 -2.47
N GLU A 318 11.34 2.89 -1.16
CA GLU A 318 11.76 3.92 -0.20
C GLU A 318 13.22 4.39 -0.44
N ALA A 319 14.11 3.43 -0.71
CA ALA A 319 15.51 3.70 -0.97
C ALA A 319 15.76 4.54 -2.22
N SER A 320 14.78 4.64 -3.13
CA SER A 320 14.89 5.44 -4.33
C SER A 320 14.83 6.93 -3.98
N ILE A 321 13.79 7.43 -3.33
CA ILE A 321 13.51 8.88 -3.21
C ILE A 321 14.71 9.69 -2.69
N GLY A 322 15.33 9.22 -1.60
CA GLY A 322 16.44 9.92 -0.94
C GLY A 322 15.95 11.11 -0.14
N ASP A 323 15.59 10.88 1.12
CA ASP A 323 15.08 11.89 2.03
C ASP A 323 15.96 11.98 3.29
N PRO A 324 17.06 12.75 3.26
CA PRO A 324 17.96 12.88 4.42
C PRO A 324 17.30 13.59 5.60
N ASP A 325 16.17 14.26 5.38
CA ASP A 325 15.56 15.20 6.32
C ASP A 325 14.25 14.69 6.94
N GLY A 326 13.75 13.55 6.49
CA GLY A 326 12.49 12.96 6.99
C GLY A 326 11.29 13.85 6.68
N LEU A 327 11.23 14.41 5.47
CA LEU A 327 10.16 15.29 4.99
C LEU A 327 9.39 14.74 3.78
N TYR A 328 9.69 13.54 3.32
CA TYR A 328 8.92 12.83 2.32
C TYR A 328 8.05 11.76 3.00
N PHE A 329 6.76 11.76 2.67
CA PHE A 329 5.78 10.80 3.15
C PHE A 329 4.96 10.33 1.95
N ARG A 330 4.20 9.24 2.11
CA ARG A 330 3.24 8.82 1.08
C ARG A 330 1.97 8.23 1.69
N THR A 331 0.89 8.27 0.93
CA THR A 331 -0.37 7.56 1.25
C THR A 331 -0.66 6.41 0.29
N THR A 332 0.23 6.18 -0.68
CA THR A 332 0.20 5.01 -1.57
C THR A 332 1.08 3.89 -1.01
N PRO A 333 0.59 2.63 -1.01
CA PRO A 333 1.42 1.45 -0.76
C PRO A 333 2.59 1.35 -1.75
N THR A 334 3.74 0.86 -1.30
CA THR A 334 4.91 0.68 -2.18
C THR A 334 4.82 -0.58 -3.03
N ASP A 335 5.57 -0.57 -4.14
CA ASP A 335 5.85 -1.75 -4.94
C ASP A 335 6.55 -2.85 -4.13
N GLU A 336 7.34 -2.47 -3.12
CA GLU A 336 7.97 -3.40 -2.18
C GLU A 336 6.91 -4.13 -1.34
N LEU A 337 5.94 -3.42 -0.75
CA LEU A 337 4.84 -4.05 -0.02
C LEU A 337 4.06 -5.01 -0.93
N SER A 338 3.75 -4.58 -2.16
CA SER A 338 3.07 -5.42 -3.14
C SER A 338 3.88 -6.66 -3.53
N GLY A 339 5.20 -6.51 -3.71
CA GLY A 339 6.12 -7.61 -3.99
C GLY A 339 6.17 -8.62 -2.84
N ARG A 340 6.24 -8.12 -1.60
CA ARG A 340 6.20 -8.97 -0.40
C ARG A 340 4.95 -9.85 -0.37
N VAL A 341 3.79 -9.24 -0.62
CA VAL A 341 2.50 -9.97 -0.65
C VAL A 341 2.50 -11.02 -1.75
N LEU A 342 3.07 -10.74 -2.92
CA LEU A 342 3.17 -11.75 -3.99
C LEU A 342 4.03 -12.94 -3.58
N GLY A 343 5.19 -12.72 -2.97
CA GLY A 343 6.06 -13.80 -2.48
C GLY A 343 5.40 -14.64 -1.39
N GLN A 344 4.67 -13.99 -0.47
CA GLN A 344 3.86 -14.69 0.55
C GLN A 344 2.74 -15.51 -0.06
N LEU A 345 2.04 -14.97 -1.06
CA LEU A 345 1.01 -15.68 -1.80
C LEU A 345 1.58 -16.90 -2.53
N ALA A 346 2.76 -16.77 -3.16
CA ALA A 346 3.43 -17.88 -3.80
C ALA A 346 3.75 -19.00 -2.79
N SER A 347 4.34 -18.66 -1.65
CA SER A 347 4.64 -19.61 -0.57
C SER A 347 3.35 -20.27 -0.03
N TYR A 348 2.30 -19.49 0.22
CA TYR A 348 0.99 -19.99 0.67
C TYR A 348 0.38 -20.99 -0.31
N ASN A 349 0.55 -20.75 -1.62
CA ASN A 349 0.13 -21.65 -2.69
C ASN A 349 1.09 -22.84 -2.91
N GLY A 350 2.03 -23.08 -2.00
CA GLY A 350 2.91 -24.25 -1.99
C GLY A 350 4.17 -24.12 -2.87
N VAL A 351 4.52 -22.91 -3.33
CA VAL A 351 5.79 -22.69 -4.02
C VAL A 351 6.94 -22.88 -3.03
N THR A 352 7.83 -23.81 -3.38
CA THR A 352 9.06 -24.10 -2.62
C THR A 352 10.32 -23.78 -3.39
N ASP A 353 10.23 -23.68 -4.73
CA ASP A 353 11.29 -23.21 -5.62
C ASP A 353 10.68 -22.46 -6.80
N ALA A 354 11.27 -21.33 -7.18
CA ALA A 354 10.84 -20.50 -8.30
C ALA A 354 12.02 -20.06 -9.18
N ILE A 355 11.74 -19.85 -10.47
CA ILE A 355 12.58 -18.96 -11.29
C ILE A 355 11.95 -17.57 -11.23
N ALA A 356 12.75 -16.57 -10.86
CA ALA A 356 12.32 -15.19 -10.82
C ALA A 356 12.73 -14.46 -12.10
N ILE A 357 11.78 -13.74 -12.67
CA ILE A 357 11.97 -12.95 -13.89
C ILE A 357 11.86 -11.49 -13.50
N THR A 358 13.00 -10.80 -13.51
CA THR A 358 13.12 -9.42 -13.07
C THR A 358 13.00 -8.49 -14.27
N GLY A 359 12.06 -7.55 -14.23
CA GLY A 359 11.86 -6.58 -15.28
C GLY A 359 12.85 -5.42 -15.26
N ALA A 360 12.42 -4.28 -15.80
CA ALA A 360 13.24 -3.07 -15.90
C ALA A 360 13.72 -2.56 -14.52
N PRO A 361 14.86 -1.84 -14.45
CA PRO A 361 15.30 -1.19 -13.23
C PRO A 361 14.24 -0.25 -12.65
N GLY A 362 14.24 -0.08 -11.32
CA GLY A 362 13.23 0.70 -10.59
C GLY A 362 12.12 -0.20 -10.02
N SER A 363 10.85 0.20 -10.21
CA SER A 363 9.67 -0.49 -9.66
C SER A 363 9.60 -1.98 -9.96
N GLN A 364 9.81 -2.39 -11.22
CA GLN A 364 9.73 -3.80 -11.63
C GLN A 364 10.78 -4.66 -10.91
N GLN A 365 12.03 -4.17 -10.84
CA GLN A 365 13.10 -4.86 -10.13
C GLN A 365 12.87 -4.89 -8.61
N ALA A 366 12.47 -3.77 -7.99
CA ALA A 366 12.27 -3.72 -6.55
C ALA A 366 11.08 -4.58 -6.08
N PHE A 367 9.98 -4.57 -6.84
CA PHE A 367 8.86 -5.48 -6.65
C PHE A 367 9.35 -6.94 -6.71
N ALA A 368 10.11 -7.30 -7.75
CA ALA A 368 10.64 -8.66 -7.92
C ALA A 368 11.52 -9.07 -6.74
N GLN A 369 12.46 -8.20 -6.35
CA GLN A 369 13.36 -8.46 -5.24
C GLN A 369 12.60 -8.70 -3.96
N ARG A 370 11.58 -7.88 -3.67
CA ARG A 370 10.80 -8.05 -2.44
C ARG A 370 9.92 -9.29 -2.46
N ALA A 371 9.45 -9.73 -3.63
CA ALA A 371 8.79 -11.02 -3.79
C ALA A 371 9.73 -12.21 -3.55
N ILE A 372 10.96 -12.13 -4.07
CA ILE A 372 12.02 -13.13 -3.86
C ILE A 372 12.34 -13.23 -2.36
N ASP A 373 12.62 -12.11 -1.72
CA ASP A 373 12.96 -12.06 -0.29
C ASP A 373 11.85 -12.66 0.57
N ALA A 374 10.58 -12.33 0.27
CA ALA A 374 9.44 -12.85 1.01
C ALA A 374 9.24 -14.36 0.84
N LEU A 375 9.51 -14.91 -0.35
CA LEU A 375 9.49 -16.36 -0.58
C LEU A 375 10.61 -17.06 0.22
N VAL A 376 11.82 -16.49 0.22
CA VAL A 376 12.98 -17.03 0.94
C VAL A 376 12.81 -16.92 2.46
N GLU A 377 12.22 -15.83 2.96
CA GLU A 377 11.83 -15.65 4.38
C GLU A 377 10.87 -16.75 4.86
N LEU A 378 10.14 -17.40 3.93
CA LEU A 378 9.17 -18.47 4.18
C LEU A 378 9.67 -19.85 3.70
N ASP A 379 10.98 -20.09 3.80
CA ASP A 379 11.64 -21.37 3.50
C ASP A 379 11.57 -21.83 2.02
N GLY A 380 11.21 -20.94 1.10
CA GLY A 380 11.31 -21.17 -0.35
C GLY A 380 12.70 -20.88 -0.90
N THR A 381 12.94 -21.24 -2.17
CA THR A 381 14.17 -20.93 -2.91
C THR A 381 13.88 -20.26 -4.24
N VAL A 382 14.85 -19.47 -4.72
CA VAL A 382 14.88 -18.98 -6.10
C VAL A 382 16.09 -19.60 -6.78
N SER A 383 15.85 -20.52 -7.71
CA SER A 383 16.90 -21.31 -8.36
C SER A 383 17.58 -20.56 -9.49
N ALA A 384 16.93 -19.54 -10.06
CA ALA A 384 17.50 -18.62 -11.01
C ALA A 384 16.77 -17.28 -10.98
N GLU A 385 17.53 -16.21 -11.17
CA GLU A 385 17.03 -14.87 -11.47
C GLU A 385 17.42 -14.51 -12.90
N ILE A 386 16.44 -14.15 -13.72
CA ILE A 386 16.63 -13.89 -15.15
C ILE A 386 16.10 -12.48 -15.46
N PRO A 387 16.95 -11.54 -15.88
CA PRO A 387 16.48 -10.25 -16.35
C PRO A 387 15.77 -10.40 -17.69
N PHE A 388 14.62 -9.73 -17.83
CA PHE A 388 13.87 -9.70 -19.08
C PHE A 388 13.12 -8.37 -19.22
N VAL A 389 13.43 -7.61 -20.26
CA VAL A 389 12.85 -6.29 -20.50
C VAL A 389 12.28 -6.17 -21.91
N ALA A 390 11.44 -5.16 -22.13
CA ALA A 390 10.88 -4.88 -23.44
C ALA A 390 12.00 -4.70 -24.49
N GLY A 391 11.89 -5.45 -25.59
CA GLY A 391 12.88 -5.46 -26.69
C GLY A 391 13.84 -6.65 -26.68
N ASP A 392 13.92 -7.40 -25.57
CA ASP A 392 14.62 -8.69 -25.54
C ASP A 392 13.91 -9.75 -26.40
N ASP A 393 14.64 -10.80 -26.79
CA ASP A 393 14.08 -11.93 -27.53
C ASP A 393 13.35 -12.91 -26.58
N PRO A 394 12.00 -12.97 -26.60
CA PRO A 394 11.24 -13.82 -25.69
C PRO A 394 11.53 -15.32 -25.91
N ALA A 395 11.88 -15.74 -27.12
CA ALA A 395 12.16 -17.15 -27.41
C ALA A 395 13.48 -17.60 -26.75
N ALA A 396 14.50 -16.73 -26.78
CA ALA A 396 15.78 -16.99 -26.12
C ALA A 396 15.63 -17.07 -24.58
N ILE A 397 14.84 -16.16 -23.99
CA ILE A 397 14.53 -16.20 -22.56
C ILE A 397 13.76 -17.48 -22.20
N ALA A 398 12.77 -17.85 -23.01
CA ALA A 398 11.99 -19.08 -22.82
C ALA A 398 12.85 -20.35 -22.92
N ASP A 399 13.84 -20.40 -23.82
CA ASP A 399 14.79 -21.52 -23.93
C ASP A 399 15.64 -21.67 -22.66
N MET A 400 16.15 -20.55 -22.11
CA MET A 400 16.91 -20.57 -20.85
C MET A 400 16.08 -21.07 -19.68
N ILE A 401 14.84 -20.57 -19.56
CA ILE A 401 13.91 -20.98 -18.51
C ILE A 401 13.57 -22.47 -18.67
N ALA A 402 13.19 -22.92 -19.87
CA ALA A 402 12.81 -24.31 -20.12
C ALA A 402 13.95 -25.29 -19.82
N ALA A 403 15.20 -24.92 -20.12
CA ALA A 403 16.38 -25.72 -19.79
C ALA A 403 16.57 -25.93 -18.28
N ALA A 404 16.11 -24.99 -17.45
CA ALA A 404 16.12 -25.09 -16.00
C ALA A 404 14.94 -25.90 -15.43
N THR A 405 13.96 -26.29 -16.27
CA THR A 405 12.77 -27.06 -15.88
C THR A 405 12.01 -26.44 -14.69
N PRO A 406 11.43 -25.24 -14.86
CA PRO A 406 10.86 -24.49 -13.75
C PRO A 406 9.70 -25.25 -13.11
N LYS A 407 9.63 -25.20 -11.78
CA LYS A 407 8.47 -25.69 -11.02
C LYS A 407 7.43 -24.60 -10.80
N SER A 408 7.87 -23.35 -10.76
CA SER A 408 7.04 -22.15 -10.68
C SER A 408 7.82 -20.95 -11.23
N ILE A 409 7.11 -19.88 -11.54
CA ILE A 409 7.68 -18.64 -12.05
C ILE A 409 7.11 -17.46 -11.25
N ILE A 410 8.00 -16.59 -10.76
CA ILE A 410 7.64 -15.25 -10.29
C ILE A 410 8.06 -14.26 -11.39
N ILE A 411 7.16 -13.39 -11.83
CA ILE A 411 7.43 -12.47 -12.96
C ILE A 411 7.00 -11.04 -12.65
N ALA A 412 7.92 -10.11 -12.87
CA ALA A 412 7.72 -8.68 -12.62
C ALA A 412 8.10 -7.85 -13.85
N THR A 413 7.52 -8.17 -15.00
CA THR A 413 7.68 -7.41 -16.25
C THR A 413 6.38 -6.68 -16.61
N ASP A 414 6.39 -5.81 -17.62
CA ASP A 414 5.14 -5.25 -18.18
C ASP A 414 4.27 -6.34 -18.82
N ARG A 415 3.00 -6.02 -19.12
CA ARG A 415 2.04 -7.03 -19.62
C ARG A 415 2.44 -7.59 -20.98
N ASP A 416 2.90 -6.75 -21.91
CA ASP A 416 3.20 -7.18 -23.27
C ASP A 416 4.40 -8.13 -23.27
N THR A 417 5.45 -7.77 -22.53
CA THR A 417 6.62 -8.61 -22.26
C THR A 417 6.23 -9.93 -21.59
N THR A 418 5.37 -9.90 -20.56
CA THR A 418 4.83 -11.10 -19.89
C THR A 418 4.07 -12.01 -20.86
N THR A 419 3.24 -11.42 -21.72
CA THR A 419 2.38 -12.12 -22.68
C THR A 419 3.20 -12.80 -23.78
N ALA A 420 4.23 -12.11 -24.28
CA ALA A 420 5.16 -12.66 -25.26
C ALA A 420 5.89 -13.89 -24.69
N LEU A 421 6.39 -13.79 -23.46
CA LEU A 421 7.07 -14.90 -22.81
C LEU A 421 6.13 -16.06 -22.47
N ALA A 422 4.90 -15.78 -22.02
CA ALA A 422 3.90 -16.81 -21.73
C ALA A 422 3.59 -17.66 -22.97
N SER A 423 3.54 -17.03 -24.16
CA SER A 423 3.33 -17.73 -25.43
C SER A 423 4.50 -18.66 -25.78
N GLU A 424 5.74 -18.17 -25.64
CA GLU A 424 6.95 -18.96 -25.91
C GLU A 424 7.16 -20.11 -24.91
N LEU A 425 6.87 -19.89 -23.63
CA LEU A 425 6.96 -20.94 -22.61
C LEU A 425 5.84 -21.96 -22.72
N ALA A 426 4.63 -21.55 -23.14
CA ALA A 426 3.55 -22.49 -23.43
C ALA A 426 3.94 -23.46 -24.55
N ALA A 427 4.61 -23.00 -25.61
CA ALA A 427 5.13 -23.85 -26.68
C ALA A 427 6.17 -24.88 -26.19
N ARG A 428 6.82 -24.61 -25.05
CA ARG A 428 7.81 -25.47 -24.39
C ARG A 428 7.23 -26.30 -23.23
N GLY A 429 5.92 -26.20 -22.98
CA GLY A 429 5.23 -26.94 -21.91
C GLY A 429 5.34 -26.32 -20.52
N PHE A 430 5.78 -25.07 -20.41
CA PHE A 430 5.97 -24.32 -19.15
C PHE A 430 5.13 -23.05 -19.06
N GLY A 431 4.06 -22.96 -19.86
CA GLY A 431 3.12 -21.84 -19.79
C GLY A 431 2.33 -21.82 -18.47
N PRO A 432 1.56 -20.76 -18.20
CA PRO A 432 0.86 -20.57 -16.91
C PRO A 432 -0.20 -21.64 -16.60
N ALA A 433 -0.68 -22.37 -17.61
CA ALA A 433 -1.57 -23.51 -17.43
C ALA A 433 -0.86 -24.81 -17.02
N ALA A 434 0.48 -24.87 -17.19
CA ALA A 434 1.29 -26.05 -16.93
C ALA A 434 2.10 -25.94 -15.63
N VAL A 435 2.60 -24.75 -15.30
CA VAL A 435 3.30 -24.45 -14.04
C VAL A 435 2.72 -23.20 -13.40
N PRO A 436 2.72 -23.07 -12.06
CA PRO A 436 2.23 -21.88 -11.38
C PRO A 436 3.04 -20.63 -11.73
N TRP A 437 2.35 -19.57 -12.16
CA TRP A 437 2.92 -18.25 -12.41
C TRP A 437 2.35 -17.23 -11.42
N PHE A 438 3.22 -16.44 -10.81
CA PHE A 438 2.90 -15.36 -9.90
C PHE A 438 3.40 -14.04 -10.51
N ALA A 439 2.48 -13.18 -10.93
CA ALA A 439 2.79 -11.96 -11.66
C ALA A 439 2.50 -10.69 -10.85
N ALA A 440 3.23 -9.63 -11.18
CA ALA A 440 3.01 -8.29 -10.65
C ALA A 440 1.61 -7.73 -10.98
N PRO A 441 1.05 -6.83 -10.14
CA PRO A 441 -0.34 -6.36 -10.26
C PRO A 441 -0.66 -5.69 -11.60
N TRP A 442 0.30 -4.99 -12.21
CA TRP A 442 0.13 -4.30 -13.50
C TRP A 442 -0.09 -5.25 -14.68
N VAL A 443 0.21 -6.55 -14.54
CA VAL A 443 -0.13 -7.56 -15.55
C VAL A 443 -1.66 -7.75 -15.67
N PHE A 444 -2.42 -7.42 -14.62
CA PHE A 444 -3.87 -7.66 -14.53
C PHE A 444 -4.75 -6.42 -14.85
N THR A 445 -4.16 -5.30 -15.28
CA THR A 445 -4.91 -4.06 -15.59
C THR A 445 -5.41 -4.04 -17.05
N ALA A 446 -6.00 -2.95 -17.52
CA ALA A 446 -6.28 -2.75 -18.96
C ALA A 446 -5.01 -2.28 -19.67
N ALA A 447 -4.96 -2.44 -21.01
CA ALA A 447 -3.80 -2.05 -21.82
C ALA A 447 -3.82 -0.55 -22.11
#